data_AF-A0A7C1UDQ8-F1
#
_entry.id   AF-A0A7C1UDQ8-F1
#
_cell.length_a   1.000
_cell.length_b   1.000
_cell.length_c   1.000
_cell.angle_alpha   90.00
_cell.angle_beta   90.00
_cell.angle_gamma   90.00
#
_symmetry.space_group_name_H-M   'P 1'
#
loop_
_entity.id
_entity.type
_entity.pdbx_description
1 polymer ?
#
loop_
_entity_poly.entity_id
_entity_poly.type
_entity_poly.pdbx_seq_one_letter_code
_entity_poly.pdbx_strand_id
1 'polypeptide(L)'
;DAAAHQEAMITPTAGTHEAVAVSPLATGRLDPPDIAMVYATPGQMIILINGLQWAGYRKLEWGCVGESSCADSWGRALATGEPSLSIPCFAERRYGGVPDDELLMALSVEDLIRGLDGVEALGRNGLRYPIPPYGIQNDARAGLGVSYG
;
A
#
# COMPACT_ATOMS: atom_id res chain seq x y z
N ASP A 1 23.27 2.94 -15.80
CA ASP A 1 23.33 1.78 -16.70
C ASP A 1 21.90 1.32 -16.94
N ALA A 2 21.44 1.34 -18.19
CA ALA A 2 20.04 1.04 -18.52
C ALA A 2 19.71 -0.46 -18.42
N ALA A 3 20.67 -1.34 -18.70
CA ALA A 3 20.45 -2.78 -18.64
C ALA A 3 20.32 -3.22 -17.18
N ALA A 4 21.24 -2.81 -16.31
CA ALA A 4 21.18 -3.09 -14.89
C ALA A 4 19.90 -2.55 -14.23
N HIS A 5 19.42 -1.39 -14.68
CA HIS A 5 18.12 -0.86 -14.23
C HIS A 5 16.98 -1.82 -14.61
N GLN A 6 16.88 -2.26 -15.85
CA GLN A 6 15.80 -3.16 -16.28
C GLN A 6 15.87 -4.53 -15.60
N GLU A 7 17.08 -5.06 -15.41
CA GLU A 7 17.30 -6.35 -14.72
C GLU A 7 16.91 -6.30 -13.23
N ALA A 8 16.94 -5.11 -12.60
CA ALA A 8 16.54 -4.94 -11.21
C ALA A 8 15.02 -4.88 -11.01
N MET A 9 14.21 -4.74 -12.07
CA MET A 9 12.76 -4.59 -11.96
C MET A 9 12.07 -5.94 -11.73
N ILE A 10 11.21 -6.00 -10.72
CA ILE A 10 10.29 -7.13 -10.56
C ILE A 10 9.13 -6.93 -11.53
N THR A 11 8.97 -7.85 -12.48
CA THR A 11 7.93 -7.78 -13.52
C THR A 11 7.10 -9.06 -13.53
N PRO A 12 5.79 -8.98 -13.85
CA PRO A 12 4.97 -10.16 -14.06
C PRO A 12 5.53 -11.05 -15.17
N THR A 13 5.29 -12.35 -15.10
CA THR A 13 5.76 -13.29 -16.12
C THR A 13 5.20 -12.91 -17.49
N ALA A 14 6.09 -12.76 -18.47
CA ALA A 14 5.70 -12.42 -19.83
C ALA A 14 4.73 -13.45 -20.42
N GLY A 15 3.74 -12.98 -21.18
CA GLY A 15 2.73 -13.83 -21.83
C GLY A 15 1.56 -14.27 -20.93
N THR A 16 1.52 -13.84 -19.67
CA THR A 16 0.38 -14.10 -18.77
C THR A 16 -0.81 -13.17 -19.00
N HIS A 17 -0.56 -11.98 -19.58
CA HIS A 17 -1.57 -10.96 -19.86
C HIS A 17 -1.35 -10.40 -21.26
N GLU A 18 -2.44 -10.10 -21.98
CA GLU A 18 -2.39 -9.53 -23.34
C GLU A 18 -2.43 -7.99 -23.35
N ALA A 19 -3.03 -7.39 -22.31
CA ALA A 19 -3.22 -5.95 -22.20
C ALA A 19 -3.40 -5.54 -20.73
N VAL A 20 -3.37 -4.23 -20.47
CA VAL A 20 -3.68 -3.63 -19.17
C VAL A 20 -4.94 -2.78 -19.32
N ALA A 21 -5.89 -2.96 -18.40
CA ALA A 21 -7.08 -2.12 -18.27
C ALA A 21 -7.11 -1.51 -16.86
N VAL A 22 -7.56 -0.25 -16.77
CA VAL A 22 -7.63 0.48 -15.49
C VAL A 22 -9.03 1.06 -15.34
N SER A 23 -9.60 0.92 -14.14
CA SER A 23 -10.90 1.51 -13.80
C SER A 23 -10.96 1.86 -12.33
N PRO A 24 -11.69 2.92 -11.92
CA PRO A 24 -11.91 3.17 -10.50
C PRO A 24 -12.66 1.99 -9.88
N LEU A 25 -12.14 1.46 -8.76
CA LEU A 25 -12.70 0.28 -8.08
C LEU A 25 -14.20 0.42 -7.77
N ALA A 26 -14.63 1.62 -7.34
CA ALA A 26 -16.02 1.90 -7.01
C ALA A 26 -17.02 1.74 -8.18
N THR A 27 -16.54 1.69 -9.43
CA THR A 27 -17.41 1.51 -10.60
C THR A 27 -17.76 0.05 -10.89
N GLY A 28 -16.99 -0.91 -10.34
CA GLY A 28 -17.21 -2.34 -10.57
C GLY A 28 -17.08 -2.80 -12.02
N ARG A 29 -16.41 -2.04 -12.89
CA ARG A 29 -16.27 -2.38 -14.32
C ARG A 29 -15.31 -3.53 -14.59
N LEU A 30 -14.38 -3.77 -13.67
CA LEU A 30 -13.45 -4.89 -13.68
C LEU A 30 -13.84 -5.78 -12.50
N ASP A 31 -14.27 -7.01 -12.76
CA ASP A 31 -14.82 -7.91 -11.73
C ASP A 31 -14.46 -9.39 -11.97
N PRO A 32 -13.56 -9.99 -11.15
CA PRO A 32 -12.66 -9.29 -10.23
C PRO A 32 -11.51 -8.61 -11.01
N PRO A 33 -10.99 -7.46 -10.54
CA PRO A 33 -9.71 -6.96 -11.04
C PRO A 33 -8.56 -7.83 -10.54
N ASP A 34 -7.50 -7.99 -11.33
CA ASP A 34 -6.29 -8.73 -10.93
C ASP A 34 -5.55 -8.04 -9.77
N ILE A 35 -5.63 -6.71 -9.70
CA ILE A 35 -4.99 -5.90 -8.67
C ILE A 35 -5.83 -4.68 -8.29
N ALA A 36 -5.81 -4.36 -7.00
CA ALA A 36 -6.34 -3.12 -6.46
C ALA A 36 -5.19 -2.15 -6.17
N MET A 37 -5.42 -0.86 -6.42
CA MET A 37 -4.46 0.20 -6.15
C MET A 37 -5.09 1.24 -5.22
N VAL A 38 -4.41 1.53 -4.11
CA VAL A 38 -4.84 2.51 -3.10
C VAL A 38 -3.79 3.60 -3.00
N TYR A 39 -4.19 4.83 -3.32
CA TYR A 39 -3.39 6.03 -3.09
C TYR A 39 -3.83 6.67 -1.77
N ALA A 40 -2.87 6.96 -0.90
CA ALA A 40 -3.15 7.49 0.43
C ALA A 40 -1.91 8.13 1.07
N THR A 41 -2.13 9.02 2.04
CA THR A 41 -1.04 9.59 2.84
C THR A 41 -0.30 8.52 3.66
N PRO A 42 0.98 8.73 4.06
CA PRO A 42 1.70 7.80 4.92
C PRO A 42 0.95 7.41 6.20
N GLY A 43 0.21 8.35 6.81
CA GLY A 43 -0.58 8.10 8.02
C GLY A 43 -1.79 7.19 7.79
N GLN A 44 -2.45 7.29 6.63
CA GLN A 44 -3.52 6.36 6.25
C GLN A 44 -2.94 5.00 5.87
N MET A 45 -1.80 5.00 5.18
CA MET A 45 -1.15 3.80 4.69
C MET A 45 -0.66 2.90 5.82
N ILE A 46 -0.09 3.45 6.89
CA ILE A 46 0.34 2.64 8.04
C ILE A 46 -0.85 1.99 8.76
N ILE A 47 -2.02 2.64 8.77
CA ILE A 47 -3.25 2.03 9.31
C ILE A 47 -3.71 0.86 8.44
N LEU A 48 -3.66 0.99 7.11
CA LEU A 48 -3.95 -0.12 6.20
C LEU A 48 -2.96 -1.28 6.36
N ILE A 49 -1.66 -0.99 6.49
CA ILE A 49 -0.62 -2.00 6.74
C ILE A 49 -0.88 -2.75 8.05
N ASN A 50 -1.21 -2.02 9.12
CA ASN A 50 -1.59 -2.65 10.39
C ASN A 50 -2.83 -3.54 10.20
N GLY A 51 -3.80 -3.10 9.39
CA GLY A 51 -4.99 -3.88 9.05
C GLY A 51 -4.64 -5.19 8.34
N LEU A 52 -3.75 -5.14 7.34
CA LEU A 52 -3.23 -6.34 6.65
C LEU A 52 -2.55 -7.32 7.61
N GLN A 53 -1.94 -6.81 8.67
CA GLN A 53 -1.22 -7.60 9.67
C GLN A 53 -2.10 -8.04 10.87
N TRP A 54 -3.34 -7.56 10.96
CA TRP A 54 -4.21 -7.80 12.11
C TRP A 54 -4.54 -9.29 12.29
N ALA A 55 -4.86 -9.99 11.19
CA ALA A 55 -5.06 -11.43 11.16
C ALA A 55 -3.94 -12.11 10.36
N GLY A 56 -3.17 -12.99 11.01
CA GLY A 56 -2.05 -13.68 10.37
C GLY A 56 -0.82 -12.78 10.20
N TYR A 57 -0.36 -12.18 11.31
CA TYR A 57 0.78 -11.27 11.33
C TYR A 57 1.99 -11.83 10.57
N ARG A 58 2.49 -11.03 9.65
CA ARG A 58 3.76 -11.25 8.97
C ARG A 58 4.43 -9.93 8.68
N LYS A 59 5.76 -9.95 8.64
CA LYS A 59 6.51 -8.81 8.12
C LYS A 59 6.19 -8.67 6.63
N LEU A 60 5.88 -7.46 6.20
CA LEU A 60 5.76 -7.14 4.77
C LEU A 60 7.09 -6.54 4.29
N GLU A 61 7.55 -6.98 3.14
CA GLU A 61 8.83 -6.55 2.57
C GLU A 61 8.63 -6.09 1.12
N TRP A 62 9.11 -4.89 0.82
CA TRP A 62 9.10 -4.28 -0.51
C TRP A 62 10.32 -3.38 -0.67
N GLY A 63 10.64 -3.07 -1.91
CA GLY A 63 11.81 -2.27 -2.32
C GLY A 63 11.43 -0.85 -2.74
N CYS A 64 12.44 -0.13 -3.23
CA CYS A 64 12.24 1.17 -3.85
C CYS A 64 13.26 1.39 -4.96
N VAL A 65 12.75 1.73 -6.14
CA VAL A 65 13.47 2.22 -7.30
C VAL A 65 12.91 3.61 -7.61
N GLY A 66 13.79 4.61 -7.68
CA GLY A 66 13.38 6.00 -7.88
C GLY A 66 12.77 6.26 -9.27
N GLU A 67 13.10 5.42 -10.24
CA GLU A 67 12.53 5.39 -11.59
C GLU A 67 11.78 4.06 -11.76
N SER A 68 10.68 4.02 -12.51
CA SER A 68 9.90 2.77 -12.72
C SER A 68 9.23 2.18 -11.48
N SER A 69 8.76 3.03 -10.55
CA SER A 69 7.95 2.64 -9.37
C SER A 69 6.71 1.79 -9.67
N CYS A 70 6.23 1.76 -10.92
CA CYS A 70 5.22 0.81 -11.39
C CYS A 70 5.66 -0.66 -11.19
N ALA A 71 6.95 -0.95 -11.34
CA ALA A 71 7.53 -2.27 -11.12
C ALA A 71 7.53 -2.62 -9.62
N ASP A 72 7.80 -1.67 -8.73
CA ASP A 72 7.76 -1.91 -7.28
C ASP A 72 6.34 -1.94 -6.70
N SER A 73 5.37 -1.32 -7.37
CA SER A 73 3.96 -1.34 -6.94
C SER A 73 3.23 -2.53 -7.54
N TRP A 74 2.45 -2.30 -8.60
CA TRP A 74 1.56 -3.30 -9.16
C TRP A 74 2.31 -4.40 -9.92
N GLY A 75 3.49 -4.11 -10.49
CA GLY A 75 4.34 -5.11 -11.13
C GLY A 75 4.80 -6.19 -10.16
N ARG A 76 5.37 -5.79 -9.02
CA ARG A 76 5.76 -6.69 -7.92
C ARG A 76 4.57 -7.42 -7.35
N ALA A 77 3.48 -6.70 -7.04
CA ALA A 77 2.32 -7.30 -6.41
C ALA A 77 1.66 -8.37 -7.31
N LEU A 78 1.56 -8.13 -8.62
CA LEU A 78 1.13 -9.16 -9.58
C LEU A 78 2.12 -10.32 -9.69
N ALA A 79 3.43 -10.04 -9.71
CA ALA A 79 4.46 -11.07 -9.87
C ALA A 79 4.56 -12.01 -8.65
N THR A 80 4.36 -11.49 -7.44
CA THR A 80 4.56 -12.26 -6.21
C THR A 80 3.28 -12.62 -5.49
N GLY A 81 2.15 -12.02 -5.86
CA GLY A 81 0.87 -12.17 -5.14
C GLY A 81 0.90 -11.58 -3.73
N GLU A 82 1.82 -10.65 -3.44
CA GLU A 82 1.93 -10.01 -2.13
C GLU A 82 1.59 -8.51 -2.24
N PRO A 83 1.02 -7.89 -1.18
CA PRO A 83 0.90 -6.44 -1.11
C PRO A 83 2.26 -5.76 -1.27
N SER A 84 2.28 -4.67 -2.05
CA SER A 84 3.49 -3.90 -2.31
C SER A 84 3.22 -2.41 -2.20
N LEU A 85 3.93 -1.76 -1.29
CA LEU A 85 3.93 -0.31 -1.14
C LEU A 85 5.05 0.28 -2.00
N SER A 86 4.76 1.35 -2.73
CA SER A 86 5.76 2.16 -3.41
C SER A 86 5.67 3.63 -3.01
N ILE A 87 6.81 4.31 -3.13
CA ILE A 87 6.85 5.76 -3.22
C ILE A 87 6.68 6.10 -4.70
N PRO A 88 5.64 6.86 -5.08
CA PRO A 88 5.42 7.16 -6.49
C PRO A 88 6.67 7.81 -7.12
N CYS A 89 6.93 7.61 -8.41
CA CYS A 89 8.12 8.21 -9.05
C CYS A 89 7.83 9.59 -9.64
N PHE A 90 8.84 10.18 -10.29
CA PHE A 90 8.68 11.45 -11.02
C PHE A 90 7.57 11.38 -12.07
N ALA A 91 7.47 10.29 -12.83
CA ALA A 91 6.48 10.16 -13.90
C ALA A 91 5.06 10.04 -13.33
N GLU A 92 4.86 9.32 -12.24
CA GLU A 92 3.56 9.22 -11.57
C GLU A 92 3.09 10.56 -11.02
N ARG A 93 3.99 11.38 -10.46
CA ARG A 93 3.65 12.74 -10.02
C ARG A 93 3.37 13.68 -11.18
N ARG A 94 4.29 13.73 -12.16
CA ARG A 94 4.21 14.68 -13.27
C ARG A 94 3.07 14.38 -14.24
N TYR A 95 2.84 13.11 -14.56
CA TYR A 95 1.90 12.68 -15.59
C TYR A 95 0.67 11.98 -15.03
N GLY A 96 0.80 11.27 -13.90
CA GLY A 96 -0.32 10.65 -13.19
C GLY A 96 -1.03 11.59 -12.22
N GLY A 97 -0.41 12.72 -11.85
CA GLY A 97 -0.99 13.71 -10.95
C GLY A 97 -1.02 13.28 -9.48
N VAL A 98 -0.21 12.29 -9.09
CA VAL A 98 -0.14 11.82 -7.70
C VAL A 98 0.42 12.95 -6.82
N PRO A 99 -0.27 13.33 -5.72
CA PRO A 99 0.22 14.32 -4.77
C PRO A 99 1.55 13.93 -4.12
N ASP A 100 2.34 14.93 -3.71
CA ASP A 100 3.66 14.69 -3.12
C ASP A 100 3.61 13.94 -1.79
N ASP A 101 2.51 14.11 -1.04
CA ASP A 101 2.25 13.53 0.26
C ASP A 101 1.53 12.17 0.20
N GLU A 102 1.32 11.61 -0.99
CA GLU A 102 0.71 10.30 -1.17
C GLU A 102 1.72 9.18 -1.50
N LEU A 103 1.38 7.98 -1.02
CA LEU A 103 2.00 6.71 -1.34
C LEU A 103 1.01 5.85 -2.13
N LEU A 104 1.52 4.80 -2.78
CA LEU A 104 0.73 3.82 -3.52
C LEU A 104 0.88 2.43 -2.90
N MET A 105 -0.23 1.80 -2.53
CA MET A 105 -0.29 0.37 -2.22
C MET A 105 -0.96 -0.36 -3.37
N ALA A 106 -0.29 -1.38 -3.90
CA ALA A 106 -0.86 -2.32 -4.85
C ALA A 106 -0.99 -3.70 -4.17
N LEU A 107 -2.16 -4.33 -4.27
CA LEU A 107 -2.47 -5.56 -3.54
C LEU A 107 -3.62 -6.32 -4.21
N SER A 108 -3.75 -7.61 -3.92
CA SER A 108 -4.90 -8.39 -4.40
C SER A 108 -6.21 -7.88 -3.79
N VAL A 109 -7.34 -8.16 -4.45
CA VAL A 109 -8.68 -7.81 -3.90
C VAL A 109 -8.91 -8.51 -2.57
N GLU A 110 -8.46 -9.75 -2.43
CA GLU A 110 -8.56 -10.50 -1.17
C GLU A 110 -7.77 -9.84 -0.04
N ASP A 111 -6.53 -9.42 -0.32
CA ASP A 111 -5.72 -8.69 0.66
C ASP A 111 -6.36 -7.36 1.02
N LEU A 112 -6.96 -6.65 0.06
CA LEU A 112 -7.65 -5.38 0.34
C LEU A 112 -8.82 -5.61 1.30
N ILE A 113 -9.65 -6.62 1.06
CA ILE A 113 -10.76 -6.98 1.95
C ILE A 113 -10.22 -7.31 3.34
N ARG A 114 -9.20 -8.18 3.43
CA ARG A 114 -8.56 -8.55 4.71
C ARG A 114 -7.99 -7.33 5.43
N GLY A 115 -7.38 -6.41 4.70
CA GLY A 115 -6.84 -5.16 5.23
C GLY A 115 -7.93 -4.27 5.79
N LEU A 116 -9.05 -4.13 5.10
CA LEU A 116 -10.21 -3.33 5.55
C LEU A 116 -10.85 -3.92 6.81
N ASP A 117 -11.03 -5.24 6.87
CA ASP A 117 -11.53 -5.93 8.06
C ASP A 117 -10.60 -5.69 9.27
N GLY A 118 -9.29 -5.78 9.03
CA GLY A 118 -8.27 -5.47 10.04
C GLY A 118 -8.30 -4.01 10.49
N VAL A 119 -8.48 -3.06 9.57
CA VAL A 119 -8.64 -1.63 9.91
C VAL A 119 -9.87 -1.41 10.78
N GLU A 120 -11.00 -2.07 10.49
CA GLU A 120 -12.20 -1.97 11.32
C GLU A 120 -11.94 -2.52 12.74
N ALA A 121 -11.29 -3.68 12.84
CA ALA A 121 -10.96 -4.29 14.11
C ALA A 121 -9.98 -3.45 14.94
N LEU A 122 -8.96 -2.86 14.31
CA LEU A 122 -8.04 -1.92 14.95
C LEU A 122 -8.74 -0.66 15.44
N GLY A 123 -9.69 -0.14 14.65
CA GLY A 123 -10.50 1.03 15.02
C GLY A 123 -11.30 0.83 16.31
N ARG A 124 -11.81 -0.40 16.57
CA ARG A 124 -12.49 -0.76 17.82
C ARG A 124 -11.58 -0.69 19.05
N ASN A 125 -10.27 -0.83 18.86
CA ASN A 125 -9.24 -0.74 19.91
C ASN A 125 -8.56 0.64 19.96
N GLY A 126 -9.08 1.64 19.24
CA GLY A 126 -8.57 3.00 19.24
C GLY A 126 -7.39 3.27 18.29
N LEU A 127 -6.91 2.26 17.56
CA LEU A 127 -5.89 2.40 16.52
C LEU A 127 -6.55 2.84 15.21
N ARG A 128 -6.76 4.15 15.06
CA ARG A 128 -7.52 4.75 13.95
C ARG A 128 -6.83 5.97 13.35
N TYR A 129 -7.22 6.30 12.13
CA TYR A 129 -6.86 7.54 11.46
C TYR A 129 -7.94 8.63 11.71
N PRO A 130 -7.60 9.92 11.85
CA PRO A 130 -6.24 10.47 11.93
C PRO A 130 -5.52 10.04 13.21
N ILE A 131 -4.20 9.87 13.13
CA ILE A 131 -3.34 9.53 14.28
C ILE A 131 -3.01 10.84 15.03
N PRO A 132 -3.60 11.11 16.21
CA PRO A 132 -3.35 12.37 16.90
C PRO A 132 -1.98 12.32 17.61
N PRO A 133 -1.08 13.28 17.38
CA PRO A 133 0.15 13.37 18.14
C PRO A 133 -0.15 13.78 19.59
N TYR A 134 0.68 13.32 20.53
CA TYR A 134 0.67 13.88 21.86
C TYR A 134 1.10 15.35 21.80
N GLY A 135 0.34 16.21 22.48
CA GLY A 135 0.75 17.59 22.70
C GLY A 135 1.99 17.66 23.59
N ILE A 136 2.84 18.67 23.37
CA ILE A 136 4.11 18.85 24.11
C ILE A 136 3.95 19.01 25.63
N GLN A 137 2.74 19.31 26.12
CA GLN A 137 2.42 19.46 27.54
C GLN A 137 1.75 18.22 28.16
N ASN A 138 1.49 17.17 27.37
CA ASN A 138 0.82 15.96 27.84
C ASN A 138 1.82 14.84 28.15
N ASP A 139 1.61 14.15 29.27
CA ASP A 139 2.41 12.98 29.63
C ASP A 139 1.95 11.75 28.82
N ALA A 140 2.81 11.28 27.92
CA ALA A 140 2.54 10.11 27.08
C ALA A 140 2.40 8.81 27.89
N ARG A 141 2.97 8.73 29.11
CA ARG A 141 2.92 7.50 29.92
C ARG A 141 1.50 7.05 30.23
N ALA A 142 0.59 8.01 30.42
CA ALA A 142 -0.81 7.71 30.69
C ALA A 142 -1.46 6.91 29.55
N GLY A 143 -1.13 7.20 28.29
CA GLY A 143 -1.63 6.41 27.16
C GLY A 143 -0.74 5.22 26.80
N LEU A 144 0.58 5.31 26.97
CA LEU A 144 1.47 4.17 26.76
C LEU A 144 1.11 3.00 27.68
N GLY A 145 0.71 3.26 28.93
CA GLY A 145 0.24 2.23 29.85
C GLY A 145 -1.09 1.57 29.44
N VAL A 146 -1.90 2.22 28.60
CA VAL A 146 -3.13 1.63 28.05
C VAL A 146 -2.84 0.84 26.77
N SER A 147 -1.94 1.34 25.92
CA SER A 147 -1.65 0.73 24.61
C SER A 147 -0.60 -0.38 24.66
N TYR A 148 0.31 -0.35 25.63
CA TYR A 148 1.50 -1.23 25.70
C TYR A 148 1.79 -1.78 27.10
N GLY A 149 0.93 -1.48 28.09
CA GLY A 149 1.08 -1.91 29.48
C GLY A 149 0.43 -3.27 29.78
#